data_AF-A0A5W2Z4Q0-F1
#
_entry.id   AF-A0A5W2Z4Q0-F1
#
_cell.length_a   1.000
_cell.length_b   1.000
_cell.length_c   1.000
_cell.angle_alpha   90.00
_cell.angle_beta   90.00
_cell.angle_gamma   90.00
#
_symmetry.space_group_name_H-M   'P 1'
#
loop_
_entity.id
_entity.type
_entity.pdbx_description
1 polymer ?
#
loop_
_entity_poly.entity_id
_entity_poly.type
_entity_poly.pdbx_seq_one_letter_code
_entity_poly.pdbx_strand_id
1 'polypeptide(L)'
;AIADQAKPVTVVVRVAQGETEAETTSNIIGGVTSDGKKTGMKALLSAQSQLGVKPRILGVPGHDTQAVATELLGVAQSLRGFAYLAANGCKTVEEAIAYRENFSQREGMLIWPDFINFDTVLKADATAYASARALGLRAKIDEQIGWHKTLSNVGVNG
;
A
#
# COMPACT_ATOMS: atom_id res chain seq x y z
N ALA A 1 -9.43 8.28 3.27
CA ALA A 1 -8.31 7.57 3.94
C ALA A 1 -7.03 8.41 4.02
N ILE A 2 -6.24 8.56 2.93
CA ILE A 2 -4.98 9.34 2.97
C ILE A 2 -5.25 10.82 3.28
N ALA A 3 -6.20 11.41 2.56
CA ALA A 3 -6.60 12.80 2.71
C ALA A 3 -7.10 13.17 4.12
N ASP A 4 -7.60 12.20 4.88
CA ASP A 4 -8.08 12.38 6.25
C ASP A 4 -6.89 12.61 7.22
N GLN A 5 -5.69 12.15 6.83
CA GLN A 5 -4.46 12.33 7.61
C GLN A 5 -3.66 13.55 7.16
N ALA A 6 -3.40 13.64 5.85
CA ALA A 6 -2.54 14.65 5.24
C ALA A 6 -2.85 14.81 3.74
N LYS A 7 -2.29 15.84 3.10
CA LYS A 7 -2.45 16.10 1.65
C LYS A 7 -1.11 15.97 0.90
N PRO A 8 -0.47 14.77 0.89
CA PRO A 8 0.79 14.58 0.19
C PRO A 8 0.60 14.54 -1.33
N VAL A 9 1.70 14.74 -2.06
CA VAL A 9 1.76 14.39 -3.49
C VAL A 9 1.63 12.88 -3.64
N THR A 10 0.68 12.43 -4.46
CA THR A 10 0.41 11.01 -4.70
C THR A 10 0.68 10.65 -6.16
N VAL A 11 1.37 9.52 -6.36
CA VAL A 11 1.53 8.90 -7.69
C VAL A 11 0.59 7.70 -7.71
N VAL A 12 -0.42 7.74 -8.59
CA VAL A 12 -1.45 6.71 -8.69
C VAL A 12 -1.30 5.97 -10.01
N VAL A 13 -1.00 4.67 -9.94
CA VAL A 13 -1.03 3.78 -11.08
C VAL A 13 -2.36 3.05 -11.08
N ARG A 14 -3.21 3.37 -12.07
CA ARG A 14 -4.47 2.65 -12.29
C ARG A 14 -4.20 1.41 -13.13
N VAL A 15 -4.80 0.30 -12.72
CA VAL A 15 -4.75 -0.97 -13.42
C VAL A 15 -6.16 -1.42 -13.77
N ALA A 16 -6.32 -2.16 -14.86
CA ALA A 16 -7.62 -2.70 -15.24
C ALA A 16 -8.01 -3.83 -14.28
N GLN A 17 -9.28 -3.85 -13.87
CA GLN A 17 -9.85 -4.99 -13.18
C GLN A 17 -9.96 -6.15 -14.17
N GLY A 18 -9.48 -7.33 -13.77
CA GLY A 18 -9.63 -8.56 -14.54
C GLY A 18 -10.99 -9.20 -14.31
N GLU A 19 -11.32 -10.22 -15.11
CA GLU A 19 -12.53 -11.04 -14.90
C GLU A 19 -12.41 -11.90 -13.64
N THR A 20 -11.17 -12.19 -13.23
CA THR A 20 -10.84 -12.91 -12.00
C THR A 20 -9.93 -12.10 -11.08
N GLU A 21 -9.91 -12.46 -9.79
CA GLU A 21 -8.96 -11.90 -8.81
C GLU A 21 -7.50 -12.20 -9.19
N ALA A 22 -7.24 -13.34 -9.83
CA ALA A 22 -5.91 -13.71 -10.33
C ALA A 22 -5.46 -12.79 -11.47
N GLU A 23 -6.35 -12.48 -12.41
CA GLU A 23 -6.07 -11.51 -13.48
C GLU A 23 -5.86 -10.10 -12.92
N THR A 24 -6.69 -9.68 -11.95
CA THR A 24 -6.52 -8.39 -11.27
C THR A 24 -5.16 -8.32 -10.55
N THR A 25 -4.78 -9.39 -9.84
CA THR A 25 -3.48 -9.52 -9.19
C THR A 25 -2.33 -9.42 -10.21
N SER A 26 -2.44 -10.08 -11.35
CA SER A 26 -1.47 -10.00 -12.44
C SER A 26 -1.34 -8.58 -12.99
N ASN A 27 -2.47 -7.89 -13.21
CA ASN A 27 -2.49 -6.51 -13.67
C ASN A 27 -1.86 -5.53 -12.66
N ILE A 28 -2.08 -5.76 -11.35
CA ILE A 28 -1.47 -4.99 -10.27
C ILE A 28 0.05 -5.17 -10.24
N ILE A 29 0.54 -6.41 -10.27
CA ILE A 29 1.99 -6.70 -10.29
C ILE A 29 2.61 -6.09 -11.54
N GLY A 30 1.97 -6.31 -12.68
CA GLY A 30 2.39 -5.80 -13.97
C GLY A 30 3.73 -6.33 -14.43
N GLY A 31 4.27 -5.68 -15.46
CA GLY A 31 5.44 -6.16 -16.18
C GLY A 31 6.16 -5.06 -16.92
N VAL A 32 6.95 -5.49 -17.90
CA VAL A 32 7.54 -4.62 -18.91
C VAL A 32 7.02 -5.11 -20.25
N THR A 33 6.37 -4.23 -21.01
CA THR A 33 5.89 -4.58 -22.35
C THR A 33 7.07 -4.76 -23.32
N SER A 34 6.82 -5.33 -24.50
CA SER A 34 7.81 -5.40 -25.59
C SER A 34 8.45 -4.06 -25.91
N ASP A 35 7.68 -2.98 -25.75
CA ASP A 35 8.10 -1.60 -26.05
C ASP A 35 8.86 -0.95 -24.87
N GLY A 36 9.19 -1.73 -23.83
CA GLY A 36 9.92 -1.27 -22.66
C GLY A 36 9.06 -0.50 -21.64
N LYS A 37 7.73 -0.43 -21.82
CA LYS A 37 6.84 0.30 -20.90
C LYS A 37 6.57 -0.53 -19.66
N LYS A 38 6.84 0.05 -18.49
CA LYS A 38 6.50 -0.57 -17.19
C LYS A 38 5.01 -0.41 -16.90
N THR A 39 4.35 -1.48 -16.47
CA THR A 39 2.92 -1.52 -16.09
C THR A 39 2.75 -1.92 -14.63
N GLY A 40 1.52 -1.79 -14.10
CA GLY A 40 1.23 -2.11 -12.71
C GLY A 40 2.13 -1.35 -11.73
N MET A 41 2.51 -1.99 -10.63
CA MET A 41 3.40 -1.38 -9.63
C MET A 41 4.81 -1.10 -10.16
N LYS A 42 5.28 -1.80 -11.20
CA LYS A 42 6.59 -1.53 -11.81
C LYS A 42 6.64 -0.13 -12.44
N ALA A 43 5.49 0.44 -12.81
CA ALA A 43 5.41 1.81 -13.30
C ALA A 43 5.87 2.85 -12.25
N LEU A 44 5.78 2.54 -10.95
CA LEU A 44 6.26 3.42 -9.88
C LEU A 44 7.78 3.68 -9.97
N LEU A 45 8.53 2.74 -10.55
CA LEU A 45 9.98 2.89 -10.79
C LEU A 45 10.30 3.98 -11.82
N SER A 46 9.33 4.36 -12.66
CA SER A 46 9.48 5.41 -13.67
C SER A 46 8.93 6.76 -13.21
N ALA A 47 8.33 6.83 -12.01
CA ALA A 47 7.69 8.06 -11.52
C ALA A 47 8.68 9.23 -11.40
N GLN A 48 9.92 8.99 -10.99
CA GLN A 48 10.91 10.06 -10.85
C GLN A 48 11.27 10.69 -12.20
N SER A 49 11.44 9.90 -13.26
CA SER A 49 11.79 10.43 -14.58
C SER A 49 10.61 11.06 -15.31
N GLN A 50 9.39 10.60 -15.06
CA GLN A 50 8.18 11.09 -15.75
C GLN A 50 7.52 12.27 -15.03
N LEU A 51 7.50 12.24 -13.69
CA LEU A 51 6.73 13.17 -12.86
C LEU A 51 7.61 14.02 -11.95
N GLY A 52 8.93 13.79 -11.91
CA GLY A 52 9.87 14.49 -11.03
C GLY A 52 9.80 14.06 -9.56
N VAL A 53 8.88 13.15 -9.21
CA VAL A 53 8.65 12.72 -7.83
C VAL A 53 9.00 11.25 -7.67
N LYS A 54 9.81 10.94 -6.66
CA LYS A 54 10.17 9.57 -6.31
C LYS A 54 9.28 9.07 -5.17
N PRO A 55 8.33 8.15 -5.41
CA PRO A 55 7.47 7.64 -4.35
C PRO A 55 8.28 6.84 -3.32
N ARG A 56 8.10 7.17 -2.04
CA ARG A 56 8.79 6.53 -0.90
C ARG A 56 7.85 5.81 0.05
N ILE A 57 6.56 6.09 -0.02
CA ILE A 57 5.51 5.50 0.82
C ILE A 57 4.62 4.72 -0.14
N LEU A 58 4.60 3.40 -0.02
CA LEU A 58 4.00 2.50 -1.00
C LEU A 58 2.91 1.64 -0.35
N GLY A 59 1.84 1.35 -1.09
CA GLY A 59 0.79 0.45 -0.65
C GLY A 59 -0.17 0.13 -1.80
N VAL A 60 -0.89 -0.98 -1.68
CA VAL A 60 -1.97 -1.38 -2.59
C VAL A 60 -3.21 -1.73 -1.75
N PRO A 61 -3.88 -0.73 -1.15
CA PRO A 61 -4.93 -1.00 -0.17
C PRO A 61 -6.07 -1.82 -0.77
N GLY A 62 -6.45 -2.91 -0.10
CA GLY A 62 -7.54 -3.80 -0.50
C GLY A 62 -7.15 -4.89 -1.51
N HIS A 63 -6.00 -4.78 -2.17
CA HIS A 63 -5.50 -5.80 -3.11
C HIS A 63 -4.05 -6.24 -2.81
N ASP A 64 -3.59 -6.04 -1.59
CA ASP A 64 -2.29 -6.46 -1.07
C ASP A 64 -2.26 -7.97 -0.74
N THR A 65 -2.68 -8.80 -1.70
CA THR A 65 -2.52 -10.27 -1.62
C THR A 65 -1.05 -10.63 -1.42
N GLN A 66 -0.75 -11.85 -0.96
CA GLN A 66 0.63 -12.27 -0.73
C GLN A 66 1.53 -12.08 -1.96
N ALA A 67 1.03 -12.38 -3.16
CA ALA A 67 1.78 -12.18 -4.41
C ALA A 67 2.06 -10.69 -4.68
N VAL A 68 1.06 -9.82 -4.51
CA VAL A 68 1.20 -8.37 -4.66
C VAL A 68 2.15 -7.80 -3.62
N ALA A 69 2.04 -8.23 -2.36
CA ALA A 69 2.88 -7.81 -1.26
C ALA A 69 4.35 -8.16 -1.51
N THR A 70 4.64 -9.39 -1.95
CA THR A 70 6.01 -9.82 -2.28
C THR A 70 6.64 -8.94 -3.37
N GLU A 71 5.92 -8.67 -4.45
CA GLU A 71 6.41 -7.82 -5.53
C GLU A 71 6.54 -6.35 -5.09
N LEU A 72 5.59 -5.85 -4.28
CA LEU A 72 5.63 -4.48 -3.77
C LEU A 72 6.86 -4.25 -2.88
N LEU A 73 7.27 -5.25 -2.10
CA LEU A 73 8.48 -5.17 -1.27
C LEU A 73 9.74 -5.10 -2.14
N GLY A 74 9.81 -5.83 -3.26
CA GLY A 74 10.90 -5.70 -4.23
C GLY A 74 10.94 -4.31 -4.89
N VAL A 75 9.77 -3.74 -5.21
CA VAL A 75 9.66 -2.36 -5.69
C VAL A 75 10.09 -1.36 -4.61
N ALA A 76 9.71 -1.58 -3.35
CA ALA A 76 10.10 -0.75 -2.21
C ALA A 76 11.63 -0.71 -2.03
N GLN A 77 12.29 -1.86 -2.12
CA GLN A 77 13.75 -1.96 -2.09
C GLN A 77 14.41 -1.15 -3.21
N SER A 78 13.92 -1.31 -4.44
CA SER A 78 14.41 -0.58 -5.63
C SER A 78 14.25 0.94 -5.48
N LEU A 79 13.11 1.37 -4.95
CA LEU A 79 12.83 2.78 -4.69
C LEU A 79 13.52 3.29 -3.43
N ARG A 80 14.12 2.44 -2.60
CA ARG A 80 14.48 2.77 -1.20
C ARG A 80 13.31 3.49 -0.51
N GLY A 81 12.12 2.92 -0.68
CA GLY A 81 10.88 3.33 -0.05
C GLY A 81 10.48 2.33 1.02
N PHE A 82 9.26 2.47 1.51
CA PHE A 82 8.69 1.63 2.55
C PHE A 82 7.23 1.30 2.20
N ALA A 83 6.89 0.01 2.28
CA ALA A 83 5.59 -0.52 1.93
C ALA A 83 4.75 -0.78 3.19
N TYR A 84 3.49 -0.33 3.15
CA TYR A 84 2.48 -0.64 4.17
C TYR A 84 1.48 -1.63 3.59
N LEU A 85 1.37 -2.78 4.25
CA LEU A 85 0.65 -3.96 3.78
C LEU A 85 -0.39 -4.37 4.82
N ALA A 86 -1.55 -4.85 4.39
CA ALA A 86 -2.48 -5.57 5.25
C ALA A 86 -2.08 -7.05 5.35
N ALA A 87 -2.42 -7.69 6.47
CA ALA A 87 -2.42 -9.15 6.56
C ALA A 87 -3.65 -9.70 5.80
N ASN A 88 -3.52 -9.74 4.47
CA ASN A 88 -4.64 -9.96 3.57
C ASN A 88 -5.30 -11.34 3.82
N GLY A 89 -6.62 -11.33 4.05
CA GLY A 89 -7.41 -12.53 4.30
C GLY A 89 -7.33 -13.10 5.72
N CYS A 90 -6.49 -12.54 6.60
CA CYS A 90 -6.34 -13.01 7.99
C CYS A 90 -7.52 -12.57 8.87
N LYS A 91 -8.17 -13.53 9.51
CA LYS A 91 -9.29 -13.33 10.46
C LYS A 91 -8.85 -13.42 11.91
N THR A 92 -7.76 -14.12 12.19
CA THR A 92 -7.23 -14.27 13.55
C THR A 92 -5.81 -13.74 13.67
N VAL A 93 -5.37 -13.55 14.92
CA VAL A 93 -4.00 -13.12 15.24
C VAL A 93 -2.99 -14.18 14.78
N GLU A 94 -3.30 -15.46 14.97
CA GLU A 94 -2.44 -16.58 14.58
C GLU A 94 -2.23 -16.63 13.07
N GLU A 95 -3.29 -16.40 12.29
CA GLU A 95 -3.20 -16.29 10.84
C GLU A 95 -2.34 -15.09 10.42
N ALA A 96 -2.47 -13.95 11.09
CA ALA A 96 -1.65 -12.77 10.80
C ALA A 96 -0.16 -12.99 11.14
N ILE A 97 0.12 -13.68 12.25
CA ILE A 97 1.48 -14.10 12.62
C ILE A 97 2.05 -15.05 11.57
N ALA A 98 1.30 -16.07 11.17
CA ALA A 98 1.73 -17.01 10.12
C ALA A 98 1.94 -16.30 8.77
N TYR A 99 1.06 -15.35 8.42
CA TYR A 99 1.18 -14.56 7.20
C TYR A 99 2.46 -13.73 7.19
N ARG A 100 2.85 -13.16 8.34
CA ARG A 100 4.08 -12.37 8.49
C ARG A 100 5.35 -13.18 8.16
N GLU A 101 5.35 -14.49 8.38
CA GLU A 101 6.51 -15.37 8.08
C GLU A 101 6.83 -15.46 6.58
N ASN A 102 5.89 -15.11 5.69
CA ASN A 102 6.14 -15.09 4.24
C ASN A 102 7.10 -13.99 3.78
N PHE A 103 7.43 -13.03 4.65
CA PHE A 103 8.22 -11.85 4.28
C PHE A 103 9.43 -11.68 5.20
N SER A 104 10.57 -11.30 4.62
CA SER A 104 11.81 -11.01 5.35
C SER A 104 12.37 -9.62 5.06
N GLN A 105 11.74 -8.89 4.14
CA GLN A 105 12.17 -7.58 3.69
C GLN A 105 11.95 -6.54 4.78
N ARG A 106 12.99 -5.75 5.08
CA ARG A 106 12.93 -4.67 6.07
C ARG A 106 12.10 -3.48 5.61
N GLU A 107 11.89 -3.34 4.30
CA GLU A 107 11.14 -2.25 3.66
C GLU A 107 9.61 -2.41 3.77
N GLY A 108 9.12 -3.34 4.61
CA GLY A 108 7.69 -3.61 4.79
C GLY A 108 7.22 -3.49 6.23
N MET A 109 6.00 -2.99 6.42
CA MET A 109 5.24 -3.13 7.67
C MET A 109 3.89 -3.74 7.36
N LEU A 110 3.62 -4.86 8.04
CA LEU A 110 2.31 -5.50 8.05
C LEU A 110 1.44 -4.86 9.12
N ILE A 111 0.19 -4.56 8.79
CA ILE A 111 -0.79 -3.96 9.69
C ILE A 111 -2.04 -4.83 9.71
N TRP A 112 -2.47 -5.19 10.91
CA TRP A 112 -3.71 -5.92 11.16
C TRP A 112 -4.22 -5.53 12.55
N PRO A 113 -5.55 -5.43 12.77
CA PRO A 113 -6.63 -5.60 11.80
C PRO A 113 -6.92 -4.31 11.00
N ASP A 114 -7.85 -4.41 10.04
CA ASP A 114 -8.45 -3.25 9.39
C ASP A 114 -9.42 -2.50 10.32
N PHE A 115 -9.63 -1.22 10.02
CA PHE A 115 -10.63 -0.41 10.73
C PHE A 115 -12.02 -0.61 10.13
N ILE A 116 -13.04 -0.20 10.88
CA ILE A 116 -14.42 -0.10 10.42
C ILE A 116 -14.79 1.38 10.40
N ASN A 117 -15.43 1.84 9.33
CA ASN A 117 -15.98 3.20 9.21
C ASN A 117 -17.38 3.11 8.56
N PHE A 118 -18.30 3.96 8.98
CA PHE A 118 -19.59 4.13 8.35
C PHE A 118 -19.46 4.82 6.98
N ASP A 119 -19.74 4.08 5.90
CA ASP A 119 -19.75 4.62 4.54
C ASP A 119 -21.09 5.30 4.26
N THR A 120 -21.06 6.62 4.05
CA THR A 120 -22.25 7.43 3.79
C THR A 120 -22.92 7.16 2.43
N VAL A 121 -22.19 6.60 1.47
CA VAL A 121 -22.71 6.19 0.15
C VAL A 121 -23.40 4.84 0.27
N LEU A 122 -22.77 3.87 0.92
CA LEU A 122 -23.36 2.54 1.15
C LEU A 122 -24.42 2.54 2.27
N LYS A 123 -24.41 3.58 3.13
CA LYS A 123 -25.23 3.71 4.34
C LYS A 123 -25.06 2.53 5.30
N ALA A 124 -23.84 2.02 5.39
CA ALA A 124 -23.50 0.85 6.18
C ALA A 124 -22.04 0.94 6.65
N ASP A 125 -21.70 0.14 7.66
CA ASP A 125 -20.33 -0.07 8.06
C ASP A 125 -19.56 -0.77 6.93
N ALA A 126 -18.42 -0.19 6.56
CA ALA A 126 -17.53 -0.69 5.54
C ALA A 126 -16.09 -0.78 6.06
N THR A 127 -15.30 -1.64 5.42
CA THR A 127 -13.88 -1.79 5.74
C THR A 127 -13.12 -0.53 5.39
N ALA A 128 -12.44 0.05 6.38
CA ALA A 128 -11.50 1.12 6.19
C ALA A 128 -10.07 0.58 6.30
N TYR A 129 -9.46 0.29 5.14
CA TYR A 129 -8.15 -0.35 5.06
C TYR A 129 -7.09 0.36 5.90
N ALA A 130 -6.50 -0.39 6.85
CA ALA A 130 -5.47 0.12 7.73
C ALA A 130 -4.20 0.48 6.96
N SER A 131 -3.88 -0.27 5.90
CA SER A 131 -2.78 0.07 4.98
C SER A 131 -2.96 1.46 4.36
N ALA A 132 -4.16 1.82 3.88
CA ALA A 132 -4.43 3.16 3.33
C ALA A 132 -4.28 4.27 4.38
N ARG A 133 -4.75 4.06 5.61
CA ARG A 133 -4.61 5.02 6.70
C ARG A 133 -3.13 5.19 7.10
N ALA A 134 -2.37 4.10 7.11
CA ALA A 134 -0.93 4.12 7.41
C ALA A 134 -0.11 4.90 6.39
N LEU A 135 -0.46 4.82 5.09
CA LEU A 135 0.17 5.67 4.05
C LEU A 135 0.00 7.16 4.38
N GLY A 136 -1.22 7.57 4.72
CA GLY A 136 -1.52 8.95 5.10
C GLY A 136 -0.82 9.37 6.40
N LEU A 137 -0.80 8.50 7.41
CA LEU A 137 -0.11 8.76 8.67
C LEU A 137 1.39 8.92 8.49
N ARG A 138 2.02 8.04 7.70
CA ARG A 138 3.45 8.16 7.40
C ARG A 138 3.76 9.52 6.77
N ALA A 139 2.96 9.93 5.79
CA ALA A 139 3.10 11.24 5.16
C ALA A 139 2.93 12.41 6.16
N LYS A 140 1.88 12.35 7.01
CA LYS A 140 1.63 13.35 8.06
C LYS A 140 2.80 13.46 9.04
N ILE A 141 3.31 12.33 9.51
CA ILE A 141 4.41 12.29 10.47
C ILE A 141 5.69 12.82 9.82
N ASP A 142 5.98 12.45 8.57
CA ASP A 142 7.15 12.95 7.84
C ASP A 142 7.14 14.46 7.70
N GLU A 143 5.97 15.05 7.44
CA GLU A 143 5.78 16.49 7.30
C GLU A 143 5.86 17.24 8.65
N GLN A 144 5.19 16.74 9.69
CA GLN A 144 4.99 17.49 10.94
C GLN A 144 6.09 17.26 11.97
N ILE A 145 6.71 16.08 11.99
CA ILE A 145 7.69 15.68 13.02
C ILE A 145 9.01 15.27 12.37
N GLY A 146 8.93 14.51 11.27
CA GLY A 146 10.05 13.99 10.53
C GLY A 146 10.06 12.47 10.45
N TRP A 147 10.83 11.97 9.48
CA TRP A 147 10.91 10.55 9.11
C TRP A 147 11.35 9.61 10.25
N HIS A 148 12.04 10.14 11.25
CA HIS A 148 12.54 9.39 12.40
C HIS A 148 11.43 8.96 13.38
N LYS A 149 10.28 9.64 13.37
CA LYS A 149 9.16 9.28 14.25
C LYS A 149 8.42 8.05 13.71
N THR A 150 8.17 7.09 14.59
CA THR A 150 7.42 5.85 14.30
C THR A 150 5.92 6.12 14.11
N LEU A 151 5.22 5.20 13.43
CA LEU A 151 3.74 5.24 13.33
C LEU A 151 3.05 5.00 14.67
N SER A 152 3.73 4.36 15.62
CA SER A 152 3.14 3.98 16.91
C SER A 152 2.78 5.22 17.74
N ASN A 153 1.66 5.11 18.46
CA ASN A 153 1.10 6.14 19.33
C ASN A 153 0.80 7.47 18.60
N VAL A 154 0.25 7.39 17.39
CA VAL A 154 -0.22 8.55 16.62
C VAL A 154 -1.71 8.39 16.36
N GLY A 155 -2.49 9.43 16.65
CA GLY A 155 -3.93 9.43 16.43
C GLY A 155 -4.26 9.25 14.94
N VAL A 156 -5.18 8.33 14.65
CA VAL A 156 -5.65 8.04 13.30
C VAL A 156 -6.96 8.80 13.08
N ASN A 157 -6.97 9.73 12.12
CA ASN A 157 -8.20 10.42 11.74
C ASN A 157 -9.06 9.52 10.84
N GLY A 158 -10.36 9.76 10.72
CA GLY A 158 -11.20 8.93 9.85
C GLY A 158 -12.67 9.03 10.09
#